data_AF-A0A8S7SB38-F1
#
_entry.id   AF-A0A8S7SB38-F1
#
_cell.length_a   1.000
_cell.length_b   1.000
_cell.length_c   1.000
_cell.angle_alpha   90.00
_cell.angle_beta   90.00
_cell.angle_gamma   90.00
#
_symmetry.space_group_name_H-M   'P 1'
#
loop_
_entity.id
_entity.type
_entity.pdbx_description
1 polymer ?
#
loop_
_entity_poly.entity_id
_entity_poly.type
_entity_poly.pdbx_seq_one_letter_code
_entity_poly.pdbx_strand_id
1 'polypeptide(L)'
;MPNNTRGVPQGLAISNILAEISLSNFDDEINKMHGIWYMRYVDDILILTPKYQATKIASHIIDKLQSLNLNPHPLNEENSKSKVGSLDESFNFLGYHIENRELLIKHESILRFESSLAKIFTAYRHALLQAKSKRDKERAVAYCQWKLNLRITGCVFEGKRLGWVSYFSQITSTAQLRSVNHTINNLIRRFGLLSEIKPKSLIKTFYELRRGRAETFKYIPNFDNLHISQKRELVSMWIGKEKEKKLSNSEIERKFKFKIAKSVKELEEDISGIS
;
A
#
# COMPACT_ATOMS: atom_id res chain seq x y z
N MET A 1 16.69 -22.37 19.05
CA MET A 1 15.45 -21.78 18.53
C MET A 1 14.66 -21.27 19.72
N PRO A 2 14.08 -20.06 19.71
CA PRO A 2 13.14 -19.72 20.76
C PRO A 2 11.96 -20.70 20.67
N ASN A 3 11.77 -21.52 21.70
CA ASN A 3 10.61 -22.39 21.85
C ASN A 3 9.40 -21.51 22.20
N ASN A 4 8.87 -20.79 21.22
CA ASN A 4 7.54 -20.22 21.36
C ASN A 4 6.54 -21.37 21.29
N THR A 5 6.03 -21.77 22.44
CA THR A 5 4.96 -22.77 22.58
C THR A 5 3.58 -22.20 22.24
N ARG A 6 3.47 -20.88 22.03
CA ARG A 6 2.25 -20.16 21.66
C ARG A 6 2.53 -19.16 20.53
N GLY A 7 1.62 -19.10 19.56
CA GLY A 7 1.68 -18.20 18.40
C GLY A 7 2.29 -18.81 17.15
N VAL A 8 1.93 -18.26 15.99
CA VAL A 8 2.48 -18.66 14.69
C VAL A 8 3.62 -17.70 14.32
N PRO A 9 4.76 -18.17 13.78
CA PRO A 9 5.83 -17.29 13.35
C PRO A 9 5.36 -16.26 12.31
N GLN A 10 5.70 -15.00 12.52
CA GLN A 10 5.40 -13.93 11.56
C GLN A 10 6.24 -14.12 10.29
N GLY A 11 5.60 -13.96 9.12
CA GLY A 11 6.27 -14.05 7.83
C GLY A 11 6.27 -15.44 7.18
N LEU A 12 5.63 -16.46 7.79
CA LEU A 12 5.32 -17.69 7.05
C LEU A 12 4.12 -17.45 6.14
N ALA A 13 4.17 -18.02 4.94
CA ALA A 13 3.08 -17.90 3.95
C ALA A 13 1.73 -18.42 4.47
N ILE A 14 1.76 -19.34 5.44
CA ILE A 14 0.57 -19.96 6.03
C ILE A 14 0.03 -19.24 7.27
N SER A 15 0.75 -18.26 7.84
CA SER A 15 0.37 -17.66 9.12
C SER A 15 -0.99 -16.96 9.06
N ASN A 16 -1.28 -16.26 7.96
CA ASN A 16 -2.56 -15.58 7.78
C ASN A 16 -3.73 -16.58 7.70
N ILE A 17 -3.55 -17.70 6.99
CA ILE A 17 -4.58 -18.75 6.87
C ILE A 17 -4.83 -19.40 8.23
N LEU A 18 -3.76 -19.67 9.00
CA LEU A 18 -3.90 -20.25 10.33
C LEU A 18 -4.58 -19.29 11.31
N ALA A 19 -4.26 -17.99 11.25
CA ALA A 19 -4.97 -16.98 12.03
C ALA A 19 -6.46 -16.94 11.68
N GLU A 20 -6.79 -16.99 10.40
CA GLU A 20 -8.18 -17.02 9.92
C GLU A 20 -8.95 -18.25 10.42
N ILE A 21 -8.36 -19.45 10.28
CA ILE A 21 -8.95 -20.70 10.77
C ILE A 21 -9.16 -20.63 12.28
N SER A 22 -8.22 -20.05 13.03
CA SER A 22 -8.29 -19.99 14.50
C SER A 22 -9.47 -19.17 15.03
N LEU A 23 -9.98 -18.22 14.24
CA LEU A 23 -11.10 -17.35 14.59
C LEU A 23 -12.42 -17.74 13.90
N SER A 24 -12.43 -18.73 13.00
CA SER A 24 -13.64 -19.14 12.25
C SER A 24 -14.87 -19.40 13.13
N ASN A 25 -14.74 -20.20 14.19
CA ASN A 25 -15.84 -20.48 15.12
C ASN A 25 -16.32 -19.21 15.85
N PHE A 26 -15.40 -18.30 16.17
CA PHE A 26 -15.74 -17.01 16.77
C PHE A 26 -16.53 -16.15 15.78
N ASP A 27 -16.09 -16.05 14.53
CA ASP A 27 -16.80 -15.31 13.49
C ASP A 27 -18.21 -15.89 13.26
N ASP A 28 -18.34 -17.22 13.20
CA ASP A 28 -19.62 -17.91 13.04
C ASP A 28 -20.61 -17.62 14.18
N GLU A 29 -20.11 -17.47 15.42
CA GLU A 29 -20.93 -17.10 16.56
C GLU A 29 -21.37 -15.63 16.48
N ILE A 30 -20.46 -14.71 16.18
CA ILE A 30 -20.77 -13.28 16.11
C ILE A 30 -21.73 -12.99 14.94
N ASN A 31 -21.55 -13.63 13.79
CA ASN A 31 -22.44 -13.48 12.63
C ASN A 31 -23.88 -13.94 12.89
N LYS A 32 -24.13 -14.76 13.92
CA LYS A 32 -25.49 -15.17 14.33
C LYS A 32 -26.20 -14.13 15.18
N MET A 33 -25.50 -13.11 15.68
CA MET A 33 -26.10 -12.07 16.51
C MET A 33 -27.00 -11.15 15.67
N HIS A 34 -28.22 -10.90 16.14
CA HIS A 34 -29.14 -9.99 15.45
C HIS A 34 -28.85 -8.53 15.75
N GLY A 35 -29.08 -7.66 14.76
CA GLY A 35 -28.97 -6.22 14.91
C GLY A 35 -27.54 -5.67 14.85
N ILE A 36 -26.57 -6.49 14.41
CA ILE A 36 -25.19 -6.06 14.20
C ILE A 36 -24.76 -6.29 12.75
N TRP A 37 -23.83 -5.48 12.28
CA TRP A 37 -23.00 -5.78 11.11
C TRP A 37 -21.57 -5.96 11.60
N TYR A 38 -20.96 -7.08 11.26
CA TYR A 38 -19.63 -7.50 11.72
C TYR A 38 -18.70 -7.66 10.52
N MET A 39 -17.48 -7.16 10.65
CA MET A 39 -16.41 -7.34 9.68
C MET A 39 -15.08 -7.50 10.41
N ARG A 40 -14.28 -8.48 10.00
CA ARG A 40 -12.92 -8.70 10.51
C ARG A 40 -11.92 -8.75 9.37
N TYR A 41 -10.77 -8.13 9.60
CA TYR A 41 -9.61 -8.20 8.74
C TYR A 41 -8.40 -8.57 9.58
N VAL A 42 -8.00 -9.84 9.54
CA VAL A 42 -6.98 -10.40 10.43
C VAL A 42 -7.36 -10.13 11.90
N ASP A 43 -6.67 -9.23 12.59
CA ASP A 43 -6.90 -8.89 14.00
C ASP A 43 -7.83 -7.66 14.17
N ASP A 44 -8.06 -6.89 13.10
CA ASP A 44 -8.87 -5.68 13.14
C ASP A 44 -10.37 -6.04 12.98
N ILE A 45 -11.17 -5.72 13.98
CA ILE A 45 -12.62 -5.99 14.00
C ILE A 45 -13.39 -4.66 13.97
N LEU A 46 -14.39 -4.55 13.10
CA LEU A 46 -15.33 -3.43 13.05
C LEU A 46 -16.77 -3.93 13.20
N ILE A 47 -17.53 -3.26 14.05
CA ILE A 47 -18.91 -3.64 14.36
C ILE A 47 -19.79 -2.41 14.32
N LEU A 48 -20.88 -2.50 13.56
CA LEU A 48 -21.93 -1.49 13.54
C LEU A 48 -23.17 -2.06 14.21
N THR A 49 -23.72 -1.31 15.16
CA THR A 49 -24.86 -1.72 15.97
C THR A 49 -25.62 -0.50 16.47
N PRO A 50 -26.93 -0.60 16.78
CA PRO A 50 -27.64 0.46 17.49
C PRO A 50 -26.93 0.88 18.78
N LYS A 51 -26.93 2.20 19.05
CA LYS A 51 -26.22 2.83 20.17
C LYS A 51 -26.50 2.18 21.52
N TYR A 52 -27.75 1.79 21.78
CA TYR A 52 -28.16 1.19 23.05
C TYR A 52 -27.58 -0.20 23.32
N GLN A 53 -27.03 -0.89 22.30
CA GLN A 53 -26.40 -2.20 22.45
C GLN A 53 -24.87 -2.17 22.38
N ALA A 54 -24.27 -1.05 21.94
CA ALA A 54 -22.87 -0.97 21.55
C ALA A 54 -21.90 -1.45 22.65
N THR A 55 -22.04 -0.92 23.87
CA THR A 55 -21.19 -1.30 25.00
C THR A 55 -21.37 -2.77 25.38
N LYS A 56 -22.61 -3.28 25.38
CA LYS A 56 -22.91 -4.68 25.72
C LYS A 56 -22.27 -5.65 24.72
N ILE A 57 -22.38 -5.35 23.43
CA ILE A 57 -21.79 -6.16 22.36
C ILE A 57 -20.26 -6.10 22.45
N ALA A 58 -19.69 -4.92 22.65
CA ALA A 58 -18.24 -4.76 22.76
C ALA A 58 -17.66 -5.56 23.94
N SER A 59 -18.28 -5.50 25.12
CA SER A 59 -17.89 -6.32 26.27
C SER A 59 -18.01 -7.81 25.97
N HIS A 60 -19.14 -8.25 25.41
CA HIS A 60 -19.35 -9.65 25.05
C HIS A 60 -18.25 -10.20 24.13
N ILE A 61 -17.83 -9.39 23.15
CA ILE A 61 -16.80 -9.77 22.18
C ILE A 61 -15.43 -9.83 22.82
N ILE A 62 -15.10 -8.89 23.70
CA ILE A 62 -13.85 -8.92 24.46
C ILE A 62 -13.79 -10.17 25.34
N ASP A 63 -14.86 -10.49 26.05
CA ASP A 63 -14.93 -11.68 26.91
C ASP A 63 -14.75 -12.97 26.08
N LYS A 64 -15.36 -13.02 24.89
CA LYS A 64 -15.21 -14.13 23.94
C LYS A 64 -13.78 -14.27 23.40
N LEU A 65 -13.13 -13.17 23.06
CA LEU A 65 -11.72 -13.20 22.64
C LEU A 65 -10.80 -13.65 23.79
N GLN A 66 -11.07 -13.18 25.01
CA GLN A 66 -10.32 -13.59 26.19
C GLN A 66 -10.49 -15.07 26.52
N SER A 67 -11.68 -15.65 26.30
CA SER A 67 -11.89 -17.09 26.49
C SER A 67 -11.11 -17.96 25.49
N LEU A 68 -10.73 -17.39 24.34
CA LEU A 68 -9.81 -17.99 23.36
C LEU A 68 -8.33 -17.77 23.72
N ASN A 69 -8.02 -17.22 24.90
CA ASN A 69 -6.68 -16.80 25.33
C ASN A 69 -6.06 -15.71 24.44
N LEU A 70 -6.89 -14.86 23.83
CA LEU A 70 -6.46 -13.65 23.13
C LEU A 70 -6.56 -12.45 24.07
N ASN A 71 -5.70 -11.45 23.87
CA ASN A 71 -5.62 -10.26 24.72
C ASN A 71 -6.00 -9.02 23.92
N PRO A 72 -7.32 -8.78 23.65
CA PRO A 72 -7.75 -7.55 22.99
C PRO A 72 -7.42 -6.34 23.86
N HIS A 73 -7.17 -5.19 23.23
CA HIS A 73 -6.98 -3.94 23.95
C HIS A 73 -8.29 -3.58 24.72
N PRO A 74 -8.20 -3.11 25.97
CA PRO A 74 -9.39 -2.85 26.81
C PRO A 74 -10.12 -1.56 26.39
N LEU A 75 -11.46 -1.50 26.50
CA LEU A 75 -12.24 -0.36 25.98
C LEU A 75 -11.99 0.97 26.70
N ASN A 76 -11.63 0.93 27.98
CA ASN A 76 -11.67 2.08 28.89
C ASN A 76 -10.28 2.63 29.24
N GLU A 77 -9.22 2.19 28.57
CA GLU A 77 -7.87 2.71 28.80
C GLU A 77 -7.55 3.90 27.89
N GLU A 78 -6.87 4.88 28.48
CA GLU A 78 -6.28 5.99 27.74
C GLU A 78 -5.30 5.42 26.69
N ASN A 79 -5.50 5.76 25.42
CA ASN A 79 -4.78 5.23 24.26
C ASN A 79 -5.06 3.77 23.87
N SER A 80 -6.17 3.19 24.32
CA SER A 80 -6.60 1.89 23.80
C SER A 80 -6.84 1.91 22.29
N LYS A 81 -6.51 0.79 21.64
CA LYS A 81 -6.86 0.55 20.23
C LYS A 81 -8.31 0.11 20.06
N SER A 82 -8.95 -0.42 21.11
CA SER A 82 -10.35 -0.80 21.08
C SER A 82 -11.20 0.36 21.58
N LYS A 83 -12.24 0.72 20.83
CA LYS A 83 -13.09 1.87 21.14
C LYS A 83 -14.55 1.57 20.81
N VAL A 84 -15.44 2.21 21.58
CA VAL A 84 -16.88 2.29 21.29
C VAL A 84 -17.21 3.77 21.16
N GLY A 85 -17.89 4.15 20.09
CA GLY A 85 -18.24 5.54 19.81
C GLY A 85 -19.39 5.66 18.80
N SER A 86 -19.90 6.88 18.62
CA SER A 86 -20.86 7.17 17.54
C SER A 86 -20.18 7.16 16.17
N LEU A 87 -20.93 6.90 15.09
CA LEU A 87 -20.44 7.10 13.72
C LEU A 87 -20.21 8.58 13.36
N ASP A 88 -20.72 9.49 14.19
CA ASP A 88 -20.45 10.92 14.07
C ASP A 88 -19.07 11.30 14.64
N GLU A 89 -18.45 10.41 15.43
CA GLU A 89 -17.09 10.57 15.91
C GLU A 89 -16.11 10.00 14.88
N SER A 90 -14.93 10.60 14.77
CA SER A 90 -13.93 10.12 13.83
C SER A 90 -13.18 8.90 14.36
N PHE A 91 -12.89 7.96 13.47
CA PHE A 91 -12.14 6.75 13.81
C PHE A 91 -11.27 6.29 12.64
N ASN A 92 -10.36 5.35 12.91
CA ASN A 92 -9.48 4.79 11.90
C ASN A 92 -9.77 3.30 11.73
N PHE A 93 -9.79 2.83 10.49
CA PHE A 93 -9.94 1.40 10.17
C PHE A 93 -9.18 1.09 8.88
N LEU A 94 -8.33 0.05 8.88
CA LEU A 94 -7.54 -0.38 7.71
C LEU A 94 -6.75 0.74 7.01
N GLY A 95 -6.23 1.68 7.80
CA GLY A 95 -5.46 2.83 7.29
C GLY A 95 -6.31 3.96 6.68
N TYR A 96 -7.64 3.81 6.66
CA TYR A 96 -8.57 4.91 6.41
C TYR A 96 -8.85 5.67 7.71
N HIS A 97 -9.18 6.94 7.53
CA HIS A 97 -9.74 7.82 8.55
C HIS A 97 -11.17 8.14 8.13
N ILE A 98 -12.12 7.81 9.00
CA ILE A 98 -13.54 8.03 8.77
C ILE A 98 -13.97 9.20 9.64
N GLU A 99 -14.49 10.24 9.01
CA GLU A 99 -14.97 11.46 9.67
C GLU A 99 -16.11 12.03 8.84
N ASN A 100 -17.20 12.48 9.47
CA ASN A 100 -18.34 13.09 8.77
C ASN A 100 -18.89 12.25 7.59
N ARG A 101 -18.87 10.91 7.72
CA ARG A 101 -19.26 9.94 6.67
C ARG A 101 -18.39 10.00 5.40
N GLU A 102 -17.22 10.62 5.47
CA GLU A 102 -16.21 10.61 4.42
C GLU A 102 -15.15 9.53 4.70
N LEU A 103 -14.65 8.90 3.63
CA LEU A 103 -13.50 8.02 3.69
C LEU A 103 -12.26 8.81 3.27
N LEU A 104 -11.39 9.06 4.23
CA LEU A 104 -10.14 9.78 4.06
C LEU A 104 -8.96 8.84 4.30
N ILE A 105 -7.77 9.26 3.87
CA ILE A 105 -6.52 8.56 4.14
C ILE A 105 -6.02 8.99 5.52
N LYS A 106 -5.66 8.02 6.38
CA LYS A 106 -5.05 8.30 7.68
C LYS A 106 -3.78 9.15 7.54
N HIS A 107 -3.63 10.17 8.39
CA HIS A 107 -2.54 11.16 8.28
C HIS A 107 -1.15 10.51 8.27
N GLU A 108 -0.91 9.52 9.12
CA GLU A 108 0.36 8.79 9.20
C GLU A 108 0.64 8.00 7.90
N SER A 109 -0.39 7.57 7.17
CA SER A 109 -0.22 6.95 5.86
C SER A 109 0.30 7.97 4.83
N ILE A 110 -0.23 9.19 4.86
CA ILE A 110 0.24 10.29 4.00
C ILE A 110 1.70 10.63 4.32
N LEU A 111 2.05 10.82 5.60
CA LEU A 111 3.41 11.14 6.01
C LEU A 111 4.41 10.04 5.58
N ARG A 112 4.05 8.76 5.73
CA ARG A 112 4.87 7.64 5.26
C ARG A 112 5.05 7.67 3.74
N PHE A 113 3.98 7.97 3.00
CA PHE A 113 4.05 8.12 1.55
C PHE A 113 4.96 9.27 1.13
N GLU A 114 4.80 10.46 1.71
CA GLU A 114 5.64 11.63 1.43
C GLU A 114 7.11 11.39 1.80
N SER A 115 7.36 10.73 2.93
CA SER A 115 8.71 10.29 3.31
C SER A 115 9.32 9.36 2.26
N SER A 116 8.54 8.40 1.73
CA SER A 116 9.00 7.52 0.65
C SER A 116 9.33 8.27 -0.64
N LEU A 117 8.57 9.32 -0.98
CA LEU A 117 8.87 10.20 -2.11
C LEU A 117 10.18 10.95 -1.88
N ALA A 118 10.35 11.58 -0.71
CA ALA A 118 11.58 12.30 -0.37
C ALA A 118 12.84 11.41 -0.43
N LYS A 119 12.72 10.13 -0.05
CA LYS A 119 13.80 9.14 -0.19
C LYS A 119 14.23 8.93 -1.65
N ILE A 120 13.30 8.95 -2.60
CA ILE A 120 13.63 8.84 -4.04
C ILE A 120 14.52 10.00 -4.48
N PHE A 121 14.15 11.24 -4.13
CA PHE A 121 14.93 12.43 -4.47
C PHE A 121 16.29 12.45 -3.75
N THR A 122 16.34 11.98 -2.52
CA THR A 122 17.61 11.84 -1.77
C THR A 122 18.55 10.84 -2.46
N ALA A 123 18.03 9.67 -2.86
CA ALA A 123 18.79 8.68 -3.63
C ALA A 123 19.26 9.24 -4.99
N TYR A 124 18.43 10.03 -5.67
CA TYR A 124 18.81 10.76 -6.88
C TYR A 124 20.00 11.69 -6.63
N ARG A 125 19.96 12.51 -5.58
CA ARG A 125 21.07 13.42 -5.24
C ARG A 125 22.37 12.67 -4.97
N HIS A 126 22.32 11.54 -4.25
CA HIS A 126 23.50 10.70 -4.06
C HIS A 126 24.02 10.12 -5.37
N ALA A 127 23.13 9.65 -6.26
CA ALA A 127 23.53 9.16 -7.57
C ALA A 127 24.17 10.27 -8.44
N LEU A 128 23.65 11.50 -8.36
CA LEU A 128 24.19 12.65 -9.07
C LEU A 128 25.60 13.03 -8.60
N LEU A 129 25.86 12.98 -7.29
CA LEU A 129 27.18 13.23 -6.72
C LEU A 129 28.22 12.18 -7.15
N GLN A 130 27.79 10.96 -7.44
CA GLN A 130 28.66 9.87 -7.90
C GLN A 130 28.78 9.79 -9.42
N ALA A 131 28.03 10.60 -10.16
CA ALA A 131 28.00 10.57 -11.62
C ALA A 131 29.30 11.15 -12.21
N LYS A 132 30.00 10.36 -13.03
CA LYS A 132 31.28 10.75 -13.64
C LYS A 132 31.14 11.25 -15.08
N SER A 133 30.01 10.93 -15.71
CA SER A 133 29.74 11.27 -17.11
C SER A 133 28.35 11.88 -17.30
N LYS A 134 28.12 12.53 -18.44
CA LYS A 134 26.78 13.00 -18.84
C LYS A 134 25.76 11.85 -18.85
N ARG A 135 26.17 10.68 -19.34
CA ARG A 135 25.33 9.47 -19.38
C ARG A 135 24.91 9.00 -17.98
N ASP A 136 25.79 9.12 -16.99
CA ASP A 136 25.45 8.74 -15.60
C ASP A 136 24.40 9.70 -15.02
N LYS A 137 24.51 10.99 -15.31
CA LYS A 137 23.52 12.00 -14.91
C LYS A 137 22.16 11.74 -15.54
N GLU A 138 22.13 11.52 -16.86
CA GLU A 138 20.90 11.15 -17.60
C GLU A 138 20.26 9.88 -17.02
N ARG A 139 21.06 8.87 -16.68
CA ARG A 139 20.56 7.64 -16.05
C ARG A 139 20.00 7.88 -14.65
N ALA A 140 20.62 8.76 -13.86
CA ALA A 140 20.14 9.12 -12.53
C ALA A 140 18.78 9.83 -12.62
N VAL A 141 18.61 10.76 -13.57
CA VAL A 141 17.33 11.44 -13.86
C VAL A 141 16.27 10.44 -14.31
N ALA A 142 16.58 9.59 -15.29
CA ALA A 142 15.65 8.57 -15.80
C ALA A 142 15.19 7.61 -14.69
N TYR A 143 16.13 7.16 -13.85
CA TYR A 143 15.80 6.29 -12.72
C TYR A 143 14.94 7.01 -11.66
N CYS A 144 15.23 8.28 -11.36
CA CYS A 144 14.42 9.10 -10.46
C CYS A 144 12.99 9.23 -10.98
N GLN A 145 12.81 9.57 -12.26
CA GLN A 145 11.49 9.68 -12.88
C GLN A 145 10.76 8.34 -12.87
N TRP A 146 11.44 7.25 -13.22
CA TRP A 146 10.83 5.92 -13.21
C TRP A 146 10.37 5.52 -11.80
N LYS A 147 11.22 5.70 -10.78
CA LYS A 147 10.87 5.39 -9.38
C LYS A 147 9.73 6.26 -8.87
N LEU A 148 9.78 7.56 -9.15
CA LEU A 148 8.72 8.49 -8.76
C LEU A 148 7.39 8.10 -9.40
N ASN A 149 7.38 7.83 -10.70
CA ASN A 149 6.18 7.42 -11.42
C ASN A 149 5.64 6.09 -10.91
N LEU A 150 6.50 5.11 -10.65
CA LEU A 150 6.08 3.83 -10.05
C LEU A 150 5.45 4.04 -8.68
N ARG A 151 6.01 4.93 -7.84
CA ARG A 151 5.42 5.23 -6.52
C ARG A 151 4.06 5.93 -6.62
N ILE A 152 3.87 6.79 -7.62
CA ILE A 152 2.63 7.54 -7.87
C ILE A 152 1.53 6.65 -8.47
N THR A 153 1.84 5.86 -9.49
CA THR A 153 0.83 5.06 -10.18
C THR A 153 0.61 3.69 -9.58
N GLY A 154 1.60 3.17 -8.87
CA GLY A 154 1.69 1.74 -8.65
C GLY A 154 1.95 0.98 -9.96
N CYS A 155 1.65 -0.30 -9.96
CA CYS A 155 1.75 -1.21 -11.08
C CYS A 155 0.85 -2.45 -10.90
N VAL A 156 0.75 -3.26 -11.96
CA VAL A 156 0.32 -4.66 -11.88
C VAL A 156 1.57 -5.54 -12.00
N PHE A 157 1.73 -6.51 -11.09
CA PHE A 157 2.84 -7.45 -11.10
C PHE A 157 2.44 -8.75 -10.38
N GLU A 158 2.73 -9.88 -11.00
CA GLU A 158 2.33 -11.22 -10.56
C GLU A 158 0.82 -11.33 -10.29
N GLY A 159 0.01 -10.74 -11.17
CA GLY A 159 -1.45 -10.72 -11.07
C GLY A 159 -2.00 -9.80 -9.98
N LYS A 160 -1.12 -9.15 -9.19
CA LYS A 160 -1.51 -8.26 -8.10
C LYS A 160 -1.44 -6.81 -8.52
N ARG A 161 -2.42 -6.03 -8.09
CA ARG A 161 -2.39 -4.57 -8.22
C ARG A 161 -1.74 -3.97 -6.98
N LEU A 162 -0.69 -3.19 -7.18
CA LEU A 162 0.16 -2.66 -6.13
C LEU A 162 0.27 -1.14 -6.30
N GLY A 163 -0.02 -0.36 -5.27
CA GLY A 163 0.19 1.08 -5.25
C GLY A 163 -0.69 1.80 -4.23
N TRP A 164 -0.17 2.89 -3.69
CA TRP A 164 -0.83 3.68 -2.64
C TRP A 164 -2.22 4.19 -3.05
N VAL A 165 -2.36 4.74 -4.26
CA VAL A 165 -3.68 5.20 -4.77
C VAL A 165 -4.63 4.03 -5.01
N SER A 166 -4.09 2.85 -5.34
CA SER A 166 -4.90 1.63 -5.50
C SER A 166 -5.48 1.18 -4.17
N TYR A 167 -4.62 1.09 -3.15
CA TYR A 167 -5.01 0.77 -1.79
C TYR A 167 -6.08 1.74 -1.26
N PHE A 168 -5.89 3.04 -1.48
CA PHE A 168 -6.79 4.12 -1.06
C PHE A 168 -7.84 4.49 -2.13
N SER A 169 -8.24 3.56 -3.00
CA SER A 169 -9.16 3.84 -4.10
C SER A 169 -10.60 4.17 -3.64
N GLN A 170 -10.95 3.81 -2.41
CA GLN A 170 -12.28 4.03 -1.83
C GLN A 170 -12.48 5.42 -1.22
N ILE A 171 -11.46 6.28 -1.21
CA ILE A 171 -11.62 7.64 -0.67
C ILE A 171 -12.76 8.40 -1.35
N THR A 172 -13.51 9.16 -0.57
CA THR A 172 -14.65 9.95 -1.06
C THR A 172 -14.22 11.29 -1.65
N SER A 173 -13.04 11.80 -1.22
CA SER A 173 -12.48 13.07 -1.68
C SER A 173 -11.06 12.92 -2.21
N THR A 174 -10.74 13.70 -3.24
CA THR A 174 -9.40 13.75 -3.84
C THR A 174 -8.51 14.85 -3.25
N ALA A 175 -8.98 15.59 -2.23
CA ALA A 175 -8.25 16.70 -1.62
C ALA A 175 -6.86 16.30 -1.10
N GLN A 176 -6.77 15.18 -0.37
CA GLN A 176 -5.49 14.67 0.15
C GLN A 176 -4.53 14.27 -0.98
N LEU A 177 -5.03 13.65 -2.06
CA LEU A 177 -4.21 13.35 -3.24
C LEU A 177 -3.68 14.62 -3.93
N ARG A 178 -4.49 15.70 -3.98
CA ARG A 178 -4.04 16.99 -4.53
C ARG A 178 -2.95 17.62 -3.68
N SER A 179 -3.08 17.55 -2.35
CA SER A 179 -2.05 18.02 -1.41
C SER A 179 -0.71 17.31 -1.63
N VAL A 180 -0.73 15.98 -1.72
CA VAL A 180 0.49 15.20 -1.99
C VAL A 180 1.07 15.49 -3.39
N ASN A 181 0.23 15.69 -4.41
CA ASN A 181 0.69 16.15 -5.73
C ASN A 181 1.42 17.50 -5.63
N HIS A 182 0.95 18.43 -4.79
CA HIS A 182 1.64 19.69 -4.53
C HIS A 182 2.99 19.45 -3.85
N THR A 183 3.07 18.55 -2.86
CA THR A 183 4.33 18.11 -2.25
C THR A 183 5.31 17.57 -3.28
N ILE A 184 4.85 16.71 -4.21
CA ILE A 184 5.67 16.18 -5.31
C ILE A 184 6.23 17.33 -6.15
N ASN A 185 5.41 18.30 -6.56
CA ASN A 185 5.87 19.44 -7.35
C ASN A 185 6.92 20.29 -6.61
N ASN A 186 6.75 20.47 -5.30
CA ASN A 186 7.72 21.18 -4.46
C ASN A 186 9.05 20.41 -4.37
N LEU A 187 9.02 19.09 -4.26
CA LEU A 187 10.23 18.26 -4.30
C LEU A 187 10.94 18.38 -5.66
N ILE A 188 10.19 18.30 -6.77
CA ILE A 188 10.76 18.45 -8.12
C ILE A 188 11.45 19.81 -8.28
N ARG A 189 10.80 20.89 -7.83
CA ARG A 189 11.38 22.24 -7.84
C ARG A 189 12.63 22.32 -6.99
N ARG A 190 12.58 21.82 -5.75
CA ARG A 190 13.70 21.84 -4.80
C ARG A 190 14.94 21.12 -5.31
N PHE A 191 14.75 20.04 -6.07
CA PHE A 191 15.85 19.24 -6.64
C PHE A 191 16.24 19.68 -8.06
N GLY A 192 15.67 20.79 -8.58
CA GLY A 192 16.04 21.35 -9.88
C GLY A 192 15.62 20.49 -11.08
N LEU A 193 14.54 19.71 -10.97
CA LEU A 193 14.13 18.72 -11.96
C LEU A 193 12.95 19.15 -12.85
N LEU A 194 12.52 20.41 -12.78
CA LEU A 194 11.32 20.90 -13.50
C LEU A 194 11.38 20.73 -15.01
N SER A 195 12.56 20.91 -15.63
CA SER A 195 12.79 20.72 -17.07
C SER A 195 13.13 19.28 -17.44
N GLU A 196 13.45 18.44 -16.45
CA GLU A 196 14.05 17.12 -16.64
C GLU A 196 13.03 15.99 -16.53
N ILE A 197 12.05 16.14 -15.62
CA ILE A 197 11.07 15.09 -15.34
C ILE A 197 9.65 15.62 -15.43
N LYS A 198 8.80 14.82 -16.06
CA LYS A 198 7.35 15.00 -16.02
C LYS A 198 6.74 13.91 -15.13
N PRO A 199 6.36 14.23 -13.88
CA PRO A 199 5.79 13.24 -12.98
C PRO A 199 4.40 12.84 -13.47
N LYS A 200 4.03 11.60 -13.19
CA LYS A 200 2.62 11.18 -13.24
C LYS A 200 1.83 11.87 -12.11
N SER A 201 0.51 11.81 -12.17
CA SER A 201 -0.39 12.50 -11.24
C SER A 201 -1.20 11.50 -10.44
N LEU A 202 -1.22 11.65 -9.12
CA LEU A 202 -2.06 10.85 -8.21
C LEU A 202 -3.54 10.95 -8.58
N ILE A 203 -3.99 12.14 -8.99
CA ILE A 203 -5.37 12.39 -9.42
C ILE A 203 -5.70 11.62 -10.70
N LYS A 204 -4.77 11.61 -11.67
CA LYS A 204 -4.98 10.82 -12.89
C LYS A 204 -5.00 9.34 -12.55
N THR A 205 -4.06 8.85 -11.74
CA THR A 205 -4.05 7.46 -11.26
C THR A 205 -5.40 7.07 -10.65
N PHE A 206 -5.95 7.91 -9.77
CA PHE A 206 -7.22 7.65 -9.09
C PHE A 206 -8.40 7.48 -10.08
N TYR A 207 -8.52 8.39 -11.06
CA TYR A 207 -9.60 8.28 -12.04
C TYR A 207 -9.38 7.16 -13.05
N GLU A 208 -8.13 6.82 -13.38
CA GLU A 208 -7.83 5.65 -14.21
C GLU A 208 -8.30 4.38 -13.50
N LEU A 209 -8.00 4.22 -12.21
CA LEU A 209 -8.45 3.08 -11.40
C LEU A 209 -9.98 2.94 -11.36
N ARG A 210 -10.71 4.06 -11.32
CA ARG A 210 -12.19 4.05 -11.32
C ARG A 210 -12.82 3.74 -12.69
N ARG A 211 -12.10 3.95 -13.79
CA ARG A 211 -12.65 3.87 -15.15
C ARG A 211 -12.51 2.50 -15.80
N GLY A 212 -11.67 1.60 -15.29
CA GLY A 212 -11.32 0.38 -16.01
C GLY A 212 -10.79 -0.75 -15.15
N ARG A 213 -10.37 -1.82 -15.83
CA ARG A 213 -9.73 -2.99 -15.22
C ARG A 213 -8.23 -2.98 -15.49
N ALA A 214 -7.48 -3.75 -14.70
CA ALA A 214 -6.01 -3.83 -14.75
C ALA A 214 -5.44 -3.99 -16.17
N GLU A 215 -6.11 -4.78 -17.01
CA GLU A 215 -5.74 -5.09 -18.39
C GLU A 215 -5.87 -3.92 -19.36
N THR A 216 -6.71 -2.93 -19.02
CA THR A 216 -7.05 -1.79 -19.89
C THR A 216 -6.21 -0.54 -19.59
N PHE A 217 -5.46 -0.54 -18.49
CA PHE A 217 -4.74 0.65 -18.06
C PHE A 217 -3.50 0.91 -18.92
N LYS A 218 -3.55 1.97 -19.73
CA LYS A 218 -2.36 2.51 -20.41
C LYS A 218 -1.51 3.37 -19.47
N TYR A 219 -2.14 3.97 -18.45
CA TYR A 219 -1.47 4.89 -17.53
C TYR A 219 -0.77 4.19 -16.36
N ILE A 220 -1.32 3.10 -15.85
CA ILE A 220 -0.73 2.30 -14.76
C ILE A 220 0.02 1.14 -15.43
N PRO A 221 1.33 0.99 -15.20
CA PRO A 221 2.11 -0.05 -15.88
C PRO A 221 1.69 -1.45 -15.43
N ASN A 222 1.46 -2.33 -16.40
CA ASN A 222 1.32 -3.76 -16.16
C ASN A 222 2.63 -4.46 -16.56
N PHE A 223 3.37 -4.95 -15.57
CA PHE A 223 4.67 -5.59 -15.76
C PHE A 223 4.56 -7.06 -16.22
N ASP A 224 3.39 -7.68 -16.06
CA ASP A 224 3.15 -9.06 -16.49
C ASP A 224 3.00 -9.15 -18.02
N ASN A 225 2.55 -8.07 -18.65
CA ASN A 225 2.27 -8.01 -20.08
C ASN A 225 3.40 -7.39 -20.92
N LEU A 226 4.57 -7.09 -20.33
CA LEU A 226 5.66 -6.47 -21.08
C LEU A 226 6.37 -7.45 -22.02
N HIS A 227 6.60 -7.03 -23.25
CA HIS A 227 7.46 -7.75 -24.19
C HIS A 227 8.94 -7.64 -23.80
N ILE A 228 9.76 -8.57 -24.31
CA ILE A 228 11.19 -8.62 -24.01
C ILE A 228 11.94 -7.33 -24.37
N SER A 229 11.54 -6.64 -25.45
CA SER A 229 12.12 -5.34 -25.85
C SER A 229 11.89 -4.26 -24.79
N GLN A 230 10.69 -4.19 -24.22
CA GLN A 230 10.34 -3.25 -23.15
C GLN A 230 11.05 -3.61 -21.85
N LYS A 231 11.16 -4.91 -21.52
CA LYS A 231 11.97 -5.38 -20.38
C LYS A 231 13.44 -4.97 -20.54
N ARG A 232 14.00 -5.09 -21.74
CA ARG A 232 15.38 -4.66 -22.07
C ARG A 232 15.59 -3.16 -21.86
N GLU A 233 14.63 -2.32 -22.25
CA GLU A 233 14.70 -0.88 -22.03
C GLU A 233 14.81 -0.54 -20.54
N LEU A 234 13.95 -1.14 -19.70
CA LEU A 234 13.98 -0.94 -18.24
C LEU A 234 15.27 -1.47 -17.62
N VAL A 235 15.74 -2.64 -18.04
CA VAL A 235 17.01 -3.20 -17.56
C VAL A 235 18.19 -2.32 -17.97
N SER A 236 18.22 -1.85 -19.21
CA SER A 236 19.23 -0.92 -19.74
C SER A 236 19.29 0.36 -18.90
N MET A 237 18.15 0.94 -18.53
CA MET A 237 18.10 2.09 -17.62
C MET A 237 18.71 1.78 -16.25
N TRP A 238 18.54 0.57 -15.71
CA TRP A 238 19.09 0.21 -14.39
C TRP A 238 20.59 -0.10 -14.40
N ILE A 239 21.10 -0.76 -15.44
CA ILE A 239 22.47 -1.32 -15.46
C ILE A 239 23.40 -0.68 -16.49
N GLY A 240 22.86 0.14 -17.39
CA GLY A 240 23.56 0.71 -18.54
C GLY A 240 23.47 -0.16 -19.79
N LYS A 241 23.37 0.50 -20.95
CA LYS A 241 23.20 -0.12 -22.28
C LYS A 241 24.30 -1.12 -22.64
N GLU A 242 25.55 -0.86 -22.26
CA GLU A 242 26.68 -1.75 -22.55
C GLU A 242 26.59 -3.09 -21.81
N LYS A 243 26.09 -3.08 -20.57
CA LYS A 243 25.89 -4.30 -19.79
C LYS A 243 24.66 -5.06 -20.26
N GLU A 244 23.58 -4.34 -20.58
CA GLU A 244 22.34 -4.94 -21.09
C GLU A 244 22.55 -5.69 -22.41
N LYS A 245 23.31 -5.12 -23.36
CA LYS A 245 23.63 -5.76 -24.65
C LYS A 245 24.34 -7.11 -24.52
N LYS A 246 25.04 -7.35 -23.42
CA LYS A 246 25.76 -8.61 -23.16
C LYS A 246 24.85 -9.72 -22.60
N LEU A 247 23.62 -9.39 -22.21
CA LEU A 247 22.69 -10.33 -21.57
C LEU A 247 21.79 -11.00 -22.61
N SER A 248 21.64 -12.31 -22.47
CA SER A 248 20.62 -13.11 -23.16
C SER A 248 19.20 -12.71 -22.71
N ASN A 249 18.18 -13.10 -23.49
CA ASN A 249 16.78 -12.80 -23.13
C ASN A 249 16.40 -13.39 -21.76
N SER A 250 16.84 -14.62 -21.45
CA SER A 250 16.58 -15.24 -20.14
C SER A 250 17.20 -14.47 -18.98
N GLU A 251 18.42 -13.96 -19.15
CA GLU A 251 19.08 -13.14 -18.13
C GLU A 251 18.37 -11.79 -17.93
N ILE A 252 17.87 -11.18 -19.01
CA ILE A 252 17.04 -9.97 -18.93
C ILE A 252 15.78 -10.25 -18.13
N GLU A 253 15.07 -11.35 -18.38
CA GLU A 253 13.86 -11.69 -17.62
C GLU A 253 14.14 -11.87 -16.14
N ARG A 254 15.16 -12.65 -15.78
CA ARG A 254 15.54 -12.87 -14.39
C ARG A 254 15.89 -11.55 -13.68
N LYS A 255 16.68 -10.70 -14.36
CA LYS A 255 17.13 -9.41 -13.79
C LYS A 255 15.97 -8.42 -13.69
N PHE A 256 15.07 -8.42 -14.67
CA PHE A 256 13.83 -7.66 -14.65
C PHE A 256 12.95 -8.06 -13.47
N LYS A 257 12.61 -9.34 -13.37
CA LYS A 257 11.78 -9.87 -12.29
C LYS A 257 12.35 -9.52 -10.91
N PHE A 258 13.66 -9.72 -10.72
CA PHE A 258 14.33 -9.37 -9.47
C PHE A 258 14.25 -7.87 -9.12
N LYS A 259 14.49 -6.98 -10.11
CA LYS A 259 14.46 -5.52 -9.90
C LYS A 259 13.05 -4.99 -9.66
N ILE A 260 12.05 -5.52 -10.36
CA ILE A 260 10.64 -5.19 -10.11
C ILE A 260 10.22 -5.71 -8.74
N ALA A 261 10.44 -6.98 -8.42
CA ALA A 261 10.13 -7.55 -7.11
C ALA A 261 10.72 -6.73 -5.96
N LYS A 262 11.99 -6.30 -6.08
CA LYS A 262 12.60 -5.40 -5.09
C LYS A 262 11.93 -4.02 -5.03
N SER A 263 11.48 -3.51 -6.17
CA SER A 263 10.88 -2.17 -6.27
C SER A 263 9.45 -2.10 -5.80
N VAL A 264 8.69 -3.19 -5.93
CA VAL A 264 7.27 -3.25 -5.54
C VAL A 264 7.07 -3.65 -4.09
N LYS A 265 8.09 -4.18 -3.40
CA LYS A 265 8.07 -4.45 -1.95
C LYS A 265 7.72 -3.23 -1.09
N GLU A 266 7.94 -2.02 -1.61
CA GLU A 266 7.62 -0.76 -0.93
C GLU A 266 6.22 -0.23 -1.29
N LEU A 267 5.47 -0.94 -2.13
CA LEU A 267 4.12 -0.56 -2.57
C LEU A 267 3.06 -1.33 -1.78
N GLU A 268 1.94 -0.68 -1.55
CA GLU A 268 0.77 -1.22 -0.86
C GLU A 268 -0.01 -2.14 -1.81
N GLU A 269 -0.43 -3.32 -1.33
CA GLU A 269 -1.25 -4.26 -2.12
C GLU A 269 -2.73 -3.83 -2.09
N ASP A 270 -3.39 -3.81 -3.24
CA ASP A 270 -4.81 -3.44 -3.32
C ASP A 270 -5.69 -4.46 -2.57
N ILE A 271 -6.53 -3.98 -1.66
CA ILE A 271 -7.41 -4.80 -0.81
C ILE A 271 -8.86 -4.84 -1.33
N SER A 272 -9.15 -4.25 -2.48
CA SER A 272 -10.52 -4.16 -3.05
C SER A 272 -11.16 -5.52 -3.46
N GLY A 273 -10.45 -6.63 -3.27
CA GLY A 273 -10.96 -7.99 -3.52
C GLY A 273 -11.14 -8.86 -2.28
N ILE A 274 -10.99 -8.32 -1.06
CA ILE A 274 -11.10 -9.07 0.22
C ILE A 274 -12.54 -8.96 0.78
N SER A 275 -13.52 -8.79 -0.11
CA SER A 275 -14.96 -8.71 0.26
C SER A 275 -15.65 -10.06 0.11
#